data_AF-A0A3C1D0X5-F1
#
_entry.id   AF-A0A3C1D0X5-F1
#
_cell.length_a   1.000
_cell.length_b   1.000
_cell.length_c   1.000
_cell.angle_alpha   90.00
_cell.angle_beta   90.00
_cell.angle_gamma   90.00
#
_symmetry.space_group_name_H-M   'P 1'
#
loop_
_entity.id
_entity.type
_entity.pdbx_description
1 polymer ?
#
loop_
_entity_poly.entity_id
_entity_poly.type
_entity_poly.pdbx_seq_one_letter_code
_entity_poly.pdbx_strand_id
1 'polypeptide(L)' 'SRSIANVTFRTGDTDLDAAFVAGAAEHQIQNVKGHRLVGGMRASVYNAVTMEDVQALASYMKDFEAQHSLSPRSN' A
#
# COMPACT_ATOMS: atom_id res chain seq x y z
N SER A 1 3.57 17.30 5.96
CA SER A 1 4.23 17.54 4.67
C SER A 1 3.46 16.78 3.60
N ARG A 2 3.06 17.43 2.49
CA ARG A 2 2.46 16.74 1.33
C ARG A 2 3.59 16.54 0.31
N SER A 3 4.06 15.31 0.18
CA SER A 3 5.08 14.94 -0.81
C SER A 3 4.37 14.41 -2.05
N ILE A 4 4.70 14.94 -3.22
CA ILE A 4 4.21 14.39 -4.50
C ILE A 4 4.78 12.99 -4.72
N ALA A 5 6.03 12.77 -4.31
CA ALA A 5 6.77 11.53 -4.56
C ALA A 5 6.66 10.48 -3.46
N ASN A 6 6.00 10.76 -2.33
CA ASN A 6 5.94 9.84 -1.20
C ASN A 6 4.51 9.81 -0.64
N VAL A 7 3.79 8.74 -0.94
CA VAL A 7 2.43 8.53 -0.51
C VAL A 7 2.43 7.54 0.65
N THR A 8 2.12 8.02 1.84
CA THR A 8 1.98 7.18 3.04
C THR A 8 0.52 6.87 3.29
N PHE A 9 0.20 5.61 3.57
CA PHE A 9 -1.16 5.14 3.81
C PHE A 9 -1.16 4.00 4.85
N ARG A 10 -2.33 3.73 5.44
CA ARG A 10 -2.55 2.71 6.47
C ARG A 10 -3.91 2.07 6.27
N THR A 11 -4.05 0.81 6.64
CA THR A 11 -5.35 0.11 6.67
C THR A 11 -6.14 0.39 7.95
N GLY A 12 -5.48 0.91 8.99
CA GLY A 12 -6.07 1.12 10.33
C GLY A 12 -5.82 -0.04 11.29
N ASP A 13 -5.26 -1.15 10.79
CA ASP A 13 -4.91 -2.36 11.54
C ASP A 13 -3.47 -2.78 11.18
N THR A 14 -2.63 -3.02 12.18
CA THR A 14 -1.22 -3.37 11.96
C THR A 14 -1.02 -4.75 11.33
N ASP A 15 -1.94 -5.68 11.56
CA ASP A 15 -1.90 -7.02 10.99
C ASP A 15 -2.31 -6.99 9.51
N LEU A 16 -3.31 -6.15 9.16
CA LEU A 16 -3.65 -5.88 7.77
C LEU A 16 -2.55 -5.13 7.03
N ASP A 17 -1.86 -4.18 7.68
CA ASP A 17 -0.68 -3.53 7.10
C ASP A 17 0.43 -4.56 6.81
N ALA A 18 0.66 -5.53 7.71
CA ALA A 18 1.62 -6.60 7.49
C ALA A 18 1.20 -7.55 6.36
N ALA A 19 -0.07 -7.94 6.29
CA ALA A 19 -0.63 -8.76 5.22
C ALA A 19 -0.54 -8.07 3.85
N PHE A 20 -0.82 -6.77 3.79
CA PHE A 20 -0.66 -5.97 2.58
C PHE A 20 0.79 -5.97 2.09
N VAL A 21 1.76 -5.76 2.99
CA VAL A 21 3.18 -5.77 2.62
C VAL A 21 3.62 -7.14 2.11
N ALA A 22 3.11 -8.22 2.71
CA ALA A 22 3.39 -9.58 2.25
C ALA A 22 2.82 -9.85 0.85
N GLY A 23 1.53 -9.55 0.62
CA GLY A 23 0.89 -9.75 -0.68
C GLY A 23 1.46 -8.84 -1.78
N ALA A 24 1.83 -7.60 -1.45
CA ALA A 24 2.51 -6.70 -2.38
C ALA A 24 3.80 -7.33 -2.93
N ALA A 25 4.56 -8.02 -2.08
CA ALA A 25 5.79 -8.69 -2.51
C ALA A 25 5.53 -9.81 -3.52
N GLU A 26 4.42 -10.52 -3.41
CA GLU A 26 3.98 -11.56 -4.36
C GLU A 26 3.61 -10.96 -5.73
N HIS A 27 3.09 -9.74 -5.74
CA HIS A 27 2.80 -8.96 -6.95
C HIS A 27 4.00 -8.17 -7.48
N GLN A 28 5.23 -8.49 -7.03
CA GLN A 28 6.47 -7.79 -7.40
C GLN A 28 6.51 -6.31 -6.98
N ILE A 29 5.61 -5.87 -6.10
CA ILE A 29 5.59 -4.52 -5.54
C ILE A 29 6.46 -4.51 -4.28
N GLN A 30 7.69 -4.00 -4.44
CA GLN A 30 8.70 -4.02 -3.38
C GLN A 30 8.79 -2.67 -2.65
N ASN A 31 9.41 -2.68 -1.46
CA ASN A 31 9.76 -1.48 -0.70
C ASN A 31 8.58 -0.58 -0.27
N VAL A 32 7.37 -1.15 -0.15
CA VAL A 32 6.17 -0.41 0.31
C VAL A 32 6.00 -0.37 1.82
N LYS A 33 6.85 -1.07 2.60
CA LYS A 33 6.79 -1.05 4.06
C LYS A 33 7.14 0.34 4.61
N GLY A 34 6.26 0.88 5.45
CA GLY A 34 6.44 2.16 6.12
C GLY A 34 7.61 2.17 7.11
N HIS A 35 7.95 3.36 7.62
CA HIS A 35 9.05 3.52 8.56
C HIS A 35 8.76 2.80 9.89
N ARG A 36 9.74 2.09 10.46
CA ARG A 36 9.58 1.25 11.66
C ARG A 36 8.91 1.95 12.86
N LEU A 37 9.15 3.25 13.03
CA LEU A 37 8.57 4.05 14.13
C LEU A 37 7.13 4.51 13.88
N VAL A 38 6.71 4.55 12.61
CA VAL A 38 5.45 5.15 12.18
C VAL A 38 4.47 4.08 11.70
N GLY A 39 4.94 2.89 11.35
CA GLY A 39 4.10 1.80 10.81
C GLY A 39 3.51 2.15 9.45
N GLY A 40 2.53 1.35 9.01
CA GLY A 40 1.84 1.55 7.74
C GLY A 40 2.67 1.23 6.51
N MET A 41 2.26 1.81 5.39
CA MET A 41 2.87 1.68 4.09
C MET A 41 3.32 3.03 3.53
N ARG A 42 4.33 3.00 2.67
CA ARG A 42 4.83 4.14 1.92
C ARG A 42 5.16 3.75 0.49
N ALA A 43 4.39 4.23 -0.47
CA ALA A 43 4.72 4.15 -1.88
C ALA A 43 5.56 5.37 -2.28
N SER A 44 6.75 5.13 -2.81
CA SER A 44 7.65 6.19 -3.29
C SER A 44 7.64 6.20 -4.82
N VAL A 45 7.14 7.28 -5.42
CA VAL A 45 6.89 7.43 -6.86
C VAL A 45 7.85 8.46 -7.46
N TYR A 46 9.15 8.14 -7.45
CA TYR A 46 10.19 8.96 -8.08
C TYR A 46 10.25 8.71 -9.59
N ASN A 47 11.11 9.45 -10.31
CA ASN A 47 11.18 9.44 -11.78
C ASN A 47 11.41 8.05 -12.42
N ALA A 48 11.98 7.09 -11.68
CA ALA A 48 12.21 5.73 -12.18
C ALA A 48 10.96 4.83 -12.09
N VAL A 49 9.92 5.25 -11.38
CA VAL A 49 8.65 4.54 -11.28
C VAL A 49 7.81 4.86 -12.51
N THR A 50 7.39 3.84 -13.22
CA THR A 50 6.57 3.98 -14.43
C THR A 50 5.08 4.11 -14.08
N MET A 51 4.27 4.53 -15.07
CA MET A 51 2.81 4.54 -14.89
C MET A 51 2.26 3.12 -14.67
N GLU A 52 2.86 2.12 -15.30
CA GLU A 52 2.47 0.71 -15.14
C GLU A 52 2.70 0.22 -13.71
N ASP A 53 3.82 0.59 -13.08
CA ASP A 53 4.10 0.27 -11.67
C ASP A 53 3.05 0.88 -10.73
N VAL A 54 2.65 2.14 -10.99
CA VAL A 54 1.62 2.83 -10.22
C VAL A 54 0.26 2.16 -10.42
N GLN A 55 -0.07 1.76 -11.65
CA GLN A 55 -1.30 1.04 -11.96
C GLN A 55 -1.33 -0.35 -11.33
N ALA A 56 -0.21 -1.08 -11.30
CA ALA A 56 -0.09 -2.37 -10.63
C ALA A 56 -0.36 -2.22 -9.13
N LEU A 57 0.24 -1.22 -8.48
CA LEU A 57 -0.04 -0.89 -7.08
C LEU A 57 -1.51 -0.55 -6.85
N ALA A 58 -2.09 0.31 -7.69
CA ALA A 58 -3.49 0.72 -7.54
C ALA A 58 -4.48 -0.44 -7.74
N SER A 59 -4.21 -1.35 -8.68
CA SER A 59 -5.01 -2.56 -8.91
C SER A 59 -4.89 -3.50 -7.72
N TYR A 60 -3.66 -3.76 -7.24
CA TYR A 60 -3.45 -4.57 -6.04
C TYR A 60 -4.17 -4.00 -4.82
N MET A 61 -4.15 -2.68 -4.62
CA MET A 61 -4.87 -2.03 -3.52
C MET A 61 -6.38 -2.31 -3.58
N LYS A 62 -6.99 -2.27 -4.77
CA LYS A 62 -8.41 -2.57 -4.96
C LYS A 62 -8.72 -4.04 -4.71
N ASP A 63 -7.87 -4.94 -5.18
CA ASP A 63 -8.06 -6.38 -4.99
C ASP A 63 -7.91 -6.77 -3.52
N PHE A 64 -6.90 -6.22 -2.84
CA PHE A 64 -6.70 -6.39 -1.40
C PHE A 64 -7.89 -5.82 -0.62
N GLU A 65 -8.33 -4.61 -0.95
CA GLU A 65 -9.54 -4.03 -0.38
C GLU A 65 -10.75 -4.94 -0.58
N ALA A 66 -11.02 -5.43 -1.79
CA ALA A 66 -12.16 -6.31 -2.07
C ALA A 66 -12.12 -7.62 -1.28
N GLN A 67 -10.93 -8.23 -1.11
CA GLN A 67 -10.74 -9.44 -0.31
C GLN A 67 -10.99 -9.22 1.18
N HIS A 68 -10.72 -8.02 1.69
CA HIS A 68 -10.84 -7.67 3.11
C HIS A 68 -12.10 -6.84 3.46
N SER A 69 -12.83 -6.31 2.46
CA SER A 69 -14.02 -5.45 2.63
C SER A 69 -15.31 -6.20 2.98
N LEU A 70 -15.24 -7.51 3.24
CA LEU A 70 -16.35 -8.24 3.85
C LEU A 70 -16.54 -7.93 5.35
N SER A 71 -15.75 -7.00 5.93
CA SER A 71 -16.08 -6.34 7.20
C SER A 71 -16.73 -4.98 6.95
N PRO A 72 -17.90 -4.70 7.55
CA PRO A 72 -18.65 -3.48 7.28
C PRO A 72 -17.82 -2.27 7.69
N ARG A 73 -17.50 -1.43 6.71
CA ARG A 73 -16.92 -0.11 6.98
C ARG A 73 -17.86 0.65 7.91
N SER A 74 -17.40 0.86 9.13
CA SER A 74 -18.03 1.81 10.04
C SER A 74 -17.80 3.20 9.44
N ASN A 75 -18.91 3.88 9.16
CA ASN A 75 -19.03 5.17 8.51
C ASN A 75 -18.35 6.29 9.31
#